data_AF-A0A4Q4D782-F1
#
_entry.id   AF-A0A4Q4D782-F1
#
_cell.length_a   1.000
_cell.length_b   1.000
_cell.length_c   1.000
_cell.angle_alpha   90.00
_cell.angle_beta   90.00
_cell.angle_gamma   90.00
#
_symmetry.space_group_name_H-M   'P 1'
#
loop_
_entity.id
_entity.type
_entity.pdbx_description
1 polymer ?
#
loop_
_entity_poly.entity_id
_entity_poly.type
_entity_poly.pdbx_seq_one_letter_code
_entity_poly.pdbx_strand_id
1 'polypeptide(L)'
;MTTFRDLGVEPEIADALESVGIIEPFPIQEMTLSVALAGTDLIGQARTGTGKTFAFAIPVIQRTVAPHDPAFQEMARPGKPQAL
;
A
#
# COMPACT_ATOMS: atom_id res chain seq x y z
N MET A 1 3.66 -19.65 2.31
CA MET A 1 3.81 -18.51 1.41
C MET A 1 2.93 -17.41 1.94
N THR A 2 3.50 -16.23 2.17
CA THR A 2 2.75 -15.03 2.55
C THR A 2 2.28 -14.33 1.28
N THR A 3 1.07 -13.81 1.26
CA THR A 3 0.53 -12.97 0.19
C THR A 3 0.38 -11.52 0.67
N PHE A 4 0.14 -10.58 -0.23
CA PHE A 4 -0.17 -9.20 0.15
C PHE A 4 -1.44 -9.11 1.03
N ARG A 5 -2.42 -9.99 0.81
CA ARG A 5 -3.65 -10.04 1.63
C ARG A 5 -3.36 -10.42 3.07
N ASP A 6 -2.46 -11.37 3.28
CA ASP A 6 -2.04 -11.80 4.62
C ASP A 6 -1.37 -10.66 5.41
N LEU A 7 -0.83 -9.66 4.71
CA LEU A 7 -0.15 -8.50 5.29
C LEU A 7 -1.08 -7.30 5.56
N GLY A 8 -2.38 -7.40 5.19
CA GLY A 8 -3.39 -6.35 5.40
C GLY A 8 -3.62 -5.42 4.20
N VAL A 9 -3.13 -5.78 3.01
CA VAL A 9 -3.39 -5.01 1.78
C VAL A 9 -4.85 -5.20 1.35
N GLU A 10 -5.54 -4.11 1.00
CA GLU A 10 -6.94 -4.17 0.55
C GLU A 10 -7.11 -5.10 -0.67
N PRO A 11 -8.24 -5.82 -0.78
CA PRO A 11 -8.47 -6.79 -1.84
C PRO A 11 -8.25 -6.24 -3.25
N GLU A 12 -8.71 -5.03 -3.56
CA GLU A 12 -8.59 -4.41 -4.88
C GLU A 12 -7.12 -4.18 -5.28
N ILE A 13 -6.28 -3.77 -4.33
CA ILE A 13 -4.85 -3.56 -4.56
C ILE A 13 -4.15 -4.91 -4.74
N ALA A 14 -4.50 -5.91 -3.93
CA ALA A 14 -3.98 -7.27 -4.07
C ALA A 14 -4.36 -7.90 -5.42
N ASP A 15 -5.62 -7.76 -5.84
CA ASP A 15 -6.10 -8.21 -7.16
C ASP A 15 -5.30 -7.56 -8.29
N ALA A 16 -5.04 -6.25 -8.20
CA ALA A 16 -4.27 -5.53 -9.20
C ALA A 16 -2.82 -6.04 -9.29
N LEU A 17 -2.18 -6.32 -8.15
CA LEU A 17 -0.83 -6.91 -8.10
C LEU A 17 -0.80 -8.32 -8.69
N GLU A 18 -1.76 -9.17 -8.30
CA GLU A 18 -1.89 -10.53 -8.82
C GLU A 18 -2.12 -10.55 -10.34
N SER A 19 -2.89 -9.59 -10.88
CA SER A 19 -3.18 -9.47 -12.31
C SER A 19 -1.94 -9.24 -13.18
N VAL A 20 -0.87 -8.68 -12.59
CA VAL A 20 0.43 -8.45 -13.24
C VAL A 20 1.50 -9.44 -12.78
N GLY A 21 1.11 -10.52 -12.08
CA GLY A 21 2.01 -11.59 -11.64
C GLY A 21 2.79 -11.28 -10.35
N ILE A 22 2.39 -10.27 -9.59
CA ILE A 22 3.02 -9.92 -8.30
C ILE A 22 2.18 -10.54 -7.18
N ILE A 23 2.50 -11.78 -6.82
CA ILE A 23 1.73 -12.56 -5.85
C ILE A 23 2.43 -12.57 -4.49
N GLU A 24 3.75 -12.74 -4.50
CA GLU A 24 4.58 -12.89 -3.31
C GLU A 24 5.28 -11.57 -2.96
N PRO A 25 5.15 -11.08 -1.72
CA PRO A 25 5.90 -9.94 -1.24
C PRO A 25 7.38 -10.30 -1.07
N PHE A 26 8.27 -9.34 -1.33
CA PHE A 26 9.67 -9.47 -0.96
C PHE A 26 9.86 -9.34 0.55
N PRO A 27 10.98 -9.85 1.13
CA PRO A 27 11.20 -9.81 2.58
C PRO A 27 11.07 -8.41 3.20
N ILE A 28 11.54 -7.36 2.51
CA ILE A 28 11.40 -5.98 3.02
C ILE A 28 9.93 -5.54 3.09
N GLN A 29 9.08 -6.02 2.17
CA GLN A 29 7.65 -5.73 2.16
C GLN A 29 6.95 -6.51 3.29
N GLU A 30 7.25 -7.79 3.48
CA GLU A 30 6.73 -8.59 4.60
C GLU A 30 7.03 -7.95 5.96
N MET A 31 8.26 -7.46 6.15
CA MET A 31 8.70 -6.85 7.40
C MET A 31 8.10 -5.46 7.66
N THR A 32 7.62 -4.77 6.61
CA THR A 32 7.25 -3.34 6.72
C THR A 32 5.78 -3.06 6.45
N LEU A 33 5.10 -3.84 5.60
CA LEU A 33 3.75 -3.49 5.14
C LEU A 33 2.74 -3.40 6.27
N SER A 34 2.66 -4.37 7.18
CA SER A 34 1.68 -4.32 8.27
C SER A 34 1.91 -3.12 9.21
N VAL A 35 3.17 -2.75 9.45
CA VAL A 35 3.54 -1.55 10.25
C VAL A 35 3.20 -0.27 9.48
N ALA A 36 3.53 -0.22 8.19
CA ALA A 36 3.26 0.89 7.31
C ALA A 36 1.76 1.14 7.15
N LEU A 37 0.95 0.07 7.08
CA LEU A 37 -0.52 0.11 6.98
C LEU A 37 -1.19 0.50 8.30
N ALA A 38 -0.54 0.24 9.44
CA ALA A 38 -0.98 0.77 10.74
C ALA A 38 -0.73 2.29 10.91
N GLY A 39 0.05 2.91 10.01
CA GLY A 39 0.28 4.36 10.00
C GLY A 39 1.46 4.79 10.86
N THR A 40 2.35 3.85 11.16
CA THR A 40 3.56 4.10 11.93
C THR A 40 4.71 4.46 11.01
N ASP A 41 5.45 5.51 11.36
CA ASP A 41 6.68 5.89 10.68
C ASP A 41 7.73 4.77 10.79
N LEU A 42 8.43 4.48 9.69
CA LEU A 42 9.39 3.40 9.63
C LEU A 42 10.60 3.76 8.76
N ILE A 43 11.75 3.18 9.10
CA ILE A 43 12.97 3.26 8.29
C ILE A 43 13.26 1.86 7.74
N GLY A 44 13.10 1.70 6.43
CA GLY A 44 13.40 0.45 5.72
C GLY A 44 14.71 0.55 4.93
N GLN A 45 15.78 -0.11 5.38
CA GLN A 45 17.03 -0.19 4.65
C GLN A 45 17.11 -1.48 3.83
N ALA A 46 17.10 -1.37 2.50
CA ALA A 46 17.31 -2.50 1.60
C ALA A 46 18.05 -2.07 0.33
N ARG A 47 18.69 -3.01 -0.38
CA ARG A 47 19.36 -2.76 -1.66
C ARG A 47 18.37 -2.40 -2.77
N THR A 48 18.80 -1.79 -3.86
CA THR A 48 17.95 -1.60 -5.06
C THR A 48 17.52 -2.95 -5.62
N GLY A 49 16.31 -3.04 -6.19
CA GLY A 49 15.76 -4.29 -6.70
C GLY A 49 15.08 -5.20 -5.67
N THR A 50 14.92 -4.75 -4.42
CA THR A 50 14.25 -5.49 -3.34
C THR A 50 12.76 -5.13 -3.17
N GLY A 51 12.19 -4.35 -4.10
CA GLY A 51 10.78 -3.96 -4.10
C GLY A 51 10.33 -2.93 -3.05
N LYS A 52 11.25 -2.12 -2.52
CA LYS A 52 10.91 -0.97 -1.65
C LYS A 52 9.82 -0.05 -2.23
N THR A 53 9.72 0.06 -3.56
CA THR A 53 8.71 0.87 -4.23
C THR A 53 7.30 0.49 -3.80
N PHE A 54 6.93 -0.80 -3.83
CA PHE A 54 5.61 -1.22 -3.38
C PHE A 54 5.46 -1.24 -1.86
N ALA A 55 6.55 -1.44 -1.11
CA ALA A 55 6.54 -1.30 0.35
C ALA A 55 6.06 0.10 0.79
N PHE A 56 6.36 1.13 0.01
CA PHE A 56 5.90 2.50 0.26
C PHE A 56 4.59 2.85 -0.47
N ALA A 57 4.47 2.47 -1.75
CA ALA A 57 3.34 2.89 -2.57
C ALA A 57 2.00 2.25 -2.14
N ILE A 58 2.01 0.99 -1.71
CA ILE A 58 0.78 0.30 -1.28
C ILE A 58 0.12 1.04 -0.09
N PRO A 59 0.83 1.32 1.02
CA PRO A 59 0.26 2.09 2.13
C PRO A 59 -0.18 3.51 1.77
N VAL A 60 0.40 4.13 0.74
CA VAL A 60 -0.02 5.46 0.26
C VAL A 60 -1.32 5.37 -0.52
N ILE A 61 -1.42 4.42 -1.46
CA ILE A 61 -2.62 4.22 -2.28
C ILE A 61 -3.79 3.80 -1.40
N GLN A 62 -3.59 2.85 -0.49
CA GLN A 62 -4.64 2.34 0.40
C GLN A 62 -5.21 3.40 1.36
N ARG A 63 -4.47 4.50 1.61
CA ARG A 63 -4.94 5.63 2.40
C ARG A 63 -5.58 6.74 1.59
N THR A 64 -5.45 6.68 0.27
CA THR A 64 -5.95 7.73 -0.62
C THR A 64 -7.43 7.48 -0.87
N VAL A 65 -8.25 8.51 -0.68
CA VAL A 65 -9.68 8.49 -1.00
C VAL A 65 -9.85 8.83 -2.49
N ALA A 66 -10.28 7.86 -3.28
CA ALA A 66 -10.54 8.01 -4.70
C ALA A 66 -11.96 8.58 -4.97
N PRO A 67 -12.23 9.17 -6.15
CA PRO A 67 -13.54 9.74 -6.48
C PRO A 67 -14.74 8.80 -6.36
N HIS A 68 -14.52 7.50 -6.44
CA HIS A 68 -15.56 6.48 -6.31
C HIS A 68 -15.80 6.05 -4.86
N ASP A 69 -14.95 6.45 -3.92
CA ASP A 69 -15.12 6.14 -2.51
C ASP A 69 -16.24 6.98 -1.89
N PRO A 70 -17.09 6.41 -1.02
CA PRO A 70 -18.12 7.17 -0.32
C PRO A 70 -17.57 8.39 0.44
N ALA A 71 -16.40 8.23 1.06
CA ALA A 71 -15.72 9.29 1.82
C ALA A 71 -15.29 10.49 0.96
N PHE A 72 -15.23 10.34 -0.37
CA PHE A 72 -14.79 11.41 -1.27
C PHE A 72 -15.69 12.65 -1.19
N GLN A 73 -17.01 12.44 -1.05
CA GLN A 73 -17.99 13.52 -0.98
C GLN A 73 -17.89 14.33 0.33
N GLU A 74 -17.30 13.74 1.37
CA GLU A 74 -17.13 14.34 2.69
C GLU A 74 -15.78 15.04 2.85
N MET A 75 -14.90 14.95 1.86
CA MET A 75 -13.59 15.58 1.90
C MET A 75 -13.69 17.10 1.93
N ALA A 76 -12.91 17.74 2.83
CA ALA A 76 -12.81 19.20 2.87
C ALA A 76 -12.22 19.81 1.58
N ARG A 77 -11.41 19.04 0.85
CA ARG A 77 -10.70 19.47 -0.37
C ARG A 77 -10.58 18.31 -1.39
N PRO A 78 -11.67 17.92 -2.06
CA PRO A 78 -11.64 16.83 -3.04
C PRO A 78 -10.70 17.16 -4.21
N GLY A 79 -9.99 16.14 -4.72
CA GLY A 79 -9.08 16.28 -5.86
C GLY A 79 -7.76 17.02 -5.58
N LYS A 80 -7.49 17.44 -4.35
CA LYS A 80 -6.16 17.91 -3.93
C LYS A 80 -5.27 16.72 -3.54
N PRO A 81 -3.92 16.86 -3.62
CA PRO A 81 -3.01 15.84 -3.09
C PRO A 81 -3.35 15.52 -1.63
N GLN A 82 -3.41 14.21 -1.32
CA GLN A 82 -3.81 13.68 0.00
C GLN A 82 -2.62 13.18 0.82
N ALA A 83 -1.39 13.38 0.32
CA ALA A 83 -0.20 13.00 1.04
C ALA A 83 -0.12 13.75 2.38
N LEU A 84 0.31 13.01 3.42
CA LEU A 84 0.41 13.37 4.85
C LEU A 84 0.67 14.86 5.13
#